data_AF-A0A828RRW8-F1
#
_entry.id   AF-A0A828RRW8-F1
#
_cell.length_a   1.000
_cell.length_b   1.000
_cell.length_c   1.000
_cell.angle_alpha   90.00
_cell.angle_beta   90.00
_cell.angle_gamma   90.00
#
_symmetry.space_group_name_H-M   'P 1'
#
loop_
_entity.id
_entity.type
_entity.pdbx_description
1 polymer ?
#
loop_
_entity_poly.entity_id
_entity_poly.type
_entity_poly.pdbx_seq_one_letter_code
_entity_poly.pdbx_strand_id
1 'polypeptide(L)' 'MSQTIQLGKYRHFKGQEYEVLAIAKHSETLEEMVVYKALYGEFGTWVRPAS' A
#
# COMPACT_ATOMS: atom_id res chain seq x y z
N MET A 1 8.75 8.41 15.26
CA MET A 1 7.81 9.13 14.37
C MET A 1 7.12 8.07 13.53
N SER A 2 5.96 7.59 13.97
CA SER A 2 5.15 6.64 13.19
C SER A 2 4.66 7.36 11.94
N GLN A 3 5.16 6.96 10.77
CA GLN A 3 4.72 7.51 9.50
C GLN A 3 3.29 7.02 9.25
N THR A 4 2.31 7.91 9.40
CA THR A 4 0.92 7.58 9.09
C THR A 4 0.77 7.49 7.58
N ILE A 5 0.63 6.27 7.06
CA ILE A 5 0.33 6.04 5.64
C ILE A 5 -1.12 6.48 5.39
N GLN A 6 -1.29 7.48 4.53
CA GLN A 6 -2.60 7.99 4.14
C GLN A 6 -3.16 7.18 2.97
N LEU A 7 -4.47 7.19 2.83
CA LEU A 7 -5.13 6.62 1.66
C LEU A 7 -4.96 7.56 0.46
N GLY A 8 -5.03 6.99 -0.74
CA GLY A 8 -5.00 7.74 -2.00
C GLY A 8 -3.77 7.48 -2.86
N LYS A 9 -3.56 8.35 -3.83
CA LYS A 9 -2.58 8.13 -4.90
C LYS A 9 -1.17 8.56 -4.49
N TYR A 10 -0.23 7.69 -4.79
CA TYR A 10 1.20 7.89 -4.60
C TYR A 10 1.93 7.65 -5.92
N ARG A 11 3.07 8.32 -6.07
CA ARG A 11 3.98 8.10 -7.19
C ARG A 11 5.23 7.40 -6.66
N HIS A 12 5.48 6.21 -7.16
CA HIS A 12 6.73 5.50 -6.94
C HIS A 12 7.89 6.31 -7.52
N PHE A 13 9.08 6.21 -6.92
CA PHE A 13 10.25 6.98 -7.38
C PHE A 13 10.61 6.70 -8.85
N LYS A 14 10.24 5.52 -9.35
CA LYS A 14 10.42 5.10 -10.76
C LYS A 14 9.36 5.69 -11.71
N GLY A 15 8.52 6.61 -11.25
CA GLY A 15 7.51 7.32 -12.04
C GLY A 15 6.14 6.64 -12.14
N GLN A 16 6.04 5.37 -11.75
CA GLN A 16 4.78 4.62 -11.76
C GLN A 16 3.87 5.02 -10.59
N GLU A 17 2.56 5.09 -10.82
CA GLU A 17 1.58 5.47 -9.81
C GLU A 17 0.91 4.25 -9.18
N TYR A 18 0.55 4.38 -7.91
CA TYR A 18 -0.24 3.38 -7.18
C TYR A 18 -1.19 4.07 -6.22
N GLU A 19 -2.25 3.39 -5.81
CA GLU A 19 -3.24 3.91 -4.87
C GLU A 19 -3.27 3.05 -3.62
N VAL A 20 -3.07 3.66 -2.45
CA VAL A 20 -3.27 3.00 -1.15
C VAL A 20 -4.77 2.95 -0.88
N LEU A 21 -5.29 1.74 -0.75
CA LEU A 21 -6.72 1.46 -0.58
C LEU A 21 -7.11 1.28 0.88
N ALA A 22 -6.24 0.65 1.68
CA ALA A 22 -6.49 0.39 3.09
C ALA A 22 -5.20 0.13 3.86
N ILE A 23 -5.26 0.33 5.18
CA ILE A 23 -4.36 -0.29 6.13
C ILE A 23 -5.09 -1.48 6.74
N ALA A 24 -4.52 -2.67 6.58
CA ALA A 24 -5.07 -3.93 7.06
C ALA A 24 -4.21 -4.48 8.22
N LYS A 25 -4.73 -5.48 8.92
CA LYS A 25 -3.94 -6.27 9.89
C LYS A 25 -3.74 -7.67 9.36
N HIS A 26 -2.51 -8.16 9.41
CA HIS A 26 -2.22 -9.56 9.15
C HIS A 26 -2.93 -10.43 10.21
N SER A 27 -3.76 -11.37 9.79
CA SER A 27 -4.67 -12.09 10.72
C SER A 27 -3.94 -12.92 11.77
N GLU A 28 -2.76 -13.44 11.43
CA GLU A 28 -2.00 -14.33 12.33
C GLU A 28 -1.05 -13.57 13.25
N THR A 29 -0.53 -12.42 12.80
CA THR A 29 0.54 -11.68 13.52
C THR A 29 0.08 -10.33 14.03
N LEU A 30 -1.09 -9.85 13.59
CA LEU A 30 -1.64 -8.52 13.85
C LEU A 30 -0.78 -7.36 13.35
N GLU A 31 0.23 -7.64 12.52
CA GLU A 31 1.09 -6.62 11.91
C GLU A 31 0.32 -5.74 10.93
N GLU A 32 0.67 -4.46 10.88
CA GLU A 32 0.04 -3.50 9.97
C GLU A 32 0.54 -3.70 8.54
N MET A 33 -0.40 -3.80 7.61
CA MET A 33 -0.16 -4.05 6.20
C MET A 33 -0.77 -2.94 5.36
N VAL A 34 -0.07 -2.52 4.31
CA VAL A 34 -0.58 -1.59 3.30
C VAL A 34 -1.19 -2.40 2.16
N VAL A 35 -2.47 -2.18 1.91
CA VAL A 35 -3.16 -2.69 0.72
C VAL A 35 -3.16 -1.59 -0.33
N TYR A 36 -2.62 -1.88 -1.50
CA TYR A 36 -2.55 -0.91 -2.59
C TYR A 36 -2.84 -1.53 -3.95
N LYS A 37 -3.21 -0.68 -4.91
CA LYS A 37 -3.43 -1.06 -6.31
C LYS A 37 -2.41 -0.37 -7.20
N ALA A 38 -1.75 -1.14 -8.06
CA ALA A 38 -0.94 -0.56 -9.11
C ALA A 38 -1.84 0.18 -10.11
N LEU A 39 -1.46 1.39 -10.52
CA LEU A 39 -2.18 2.14 -11.55
C LEU A 39 -1.49 2.02 -12.92
N TYR A 40 -0.76 0.92 -13.13
CA TYR A 40 -0.01 0.60 -14.33
C TYR A 40 0.00 -0.93 -14.56
N GLY A 41 0.43 -1.34 -15.76
CA GLY A 41 0.48 -2.75 -16.14
C GLY A 41 -0.89 -3.39 -16.05
N GLU A 42 -1.00 -4.52 -15.37
CA GLU A 42 -2.25 -5.28 -15.19
C GLU A 42 -3.15 -4.72 -14.07
N PHE A 43 -2.80 -3.59 -13.45
CA PHE A 43 -3.59 -2.95 -12.38
C PHE A 43 -3.85 -3.85 -11.15
N GLY A 44 -2.88 -4.71 -10.82
CA GLY A 44 -2.99 -5.67 -9.71
C GLY A 44 -3.07 -5.02 -8.33
N THR A 45 -3.67 -5.76 -7.39
CA THR A 45 -3.77 -5.41 -5.97
C THR A 45 -2.75 -6.20 -5.16
N TRP A 46 -2.03 -5.49 -4.29
CA TRP A 46 -0.89 -6.02 -3.55
C TRP A 46 -0.99 -5.65 -2.07
N VAL A 47 -0.32 -6.45 -1.24
CA VAL A 47 -0.24 -6.26 0.21
C VAL A 47 1.23 -6.30 0.62
N ARG A 48 1.68 -5.36 1.46
CA ARG A 48 3.05 -5.32 2.01
C ARG A 48 3.07 -4.84 3.46
N PRO A 49 4.12 -5.12 4.25
CA PRO A 49 4.31 -4.51 5.56
C PRO A 49 4.33 -2.97 5.49
N ALA A 50 3.78 -2.32 6.52
CA ALA A 50 3.74 -0.86 6.63
C ALA A 50 5.08 -0.22 7.03
N SER A 51 5.97 -0.98 7.68
CA SER A 51 7.30 -0.59 8.16
C SER A 51 8.42 -0.91 7.19
#